data_AF-A0A925AK85-F1
#
_entry.id   AF-A0A925AK85-F1
#
_cell.length_a   1.000
_cell.length_b   1.000
_cell.length_c   1.000
_cell.angle_alpha   90.00
_cell.angle_beta   90.00
_cell.angle_gamma   90.00
#
_symmetry.space_group_name_H-M   'P 1'
#
loop_
_entity.id
_entity.type
_entity.pdbx_description
1 polymer ?
#
loop_
_entity_poly.entity_id
_entity_poly.type
_entity_poly.pdbx_seq_one_letter_code
_entity_poly.pdbx_strand_id
1 'polypeptide(L)'
;CVLALLFARFQAPVVRRVVVAMVALALMMRWGEDVGRTDLAVVALLGAATLAWLSGRIVTAALTVGLGLFIHEASVILGVPLLAAFAWRDASRGDLAWQRVRTLLVILGAILAVYVAFPWLPHSTNAEIATRVRERVGNNEAVDVALYFALAGFRGVRAAMCQNALDPAASMHVAMGLVVIAVTALALAPWRGANRWMVLLAGLPGYLLLTSVANDHARWTLYACMVLWLFAISAPRAALASFDRKVALADLACLAAGCVLVLALVPATRPGISRVVSPVPRVDEWLYRSPGPKPLGFAEVVARCDPYWRDVLRASP
;
A
#
# COMPACT_ATOMS: atom_id res chain seq x y z
N CYS A 1 0.15 -18.01 6.59
CA CYS A 1 0.11 -18.25 8.06
C CYS A 1 -0.34 -17.02 8.88
N VAL A 2 0.30 -15.84 8.77
CA VAL A 2 -0.07 -14.63 9.56
C VAL A 2 -1.51 -14.16 9.33
N LEU A 3 -1.95 -14.06 8.07
CA LEU A 3 -3.33 -13.70 7.74
C LEU A 3 -4.34 -14.72 8.26
N ALA A 4 -4.00 -16.02 8.23
CA ALA A 4 -4.84 -17.08 8.77
C ALA A 4 -4.95 -17.01 10.30
N LEU A 5 -3.88 -16.64 11.01
CA LEU A 5 -3.91 -16.42 12.46
C LEU A 5 -4.73 -15.18 12.83
N LEU A 6 -4.60 -14.10 12.06
CA LEU A 6 -5.42 -12.90 12.18
C LEU A 6 -6.89 -13.19 11.89
N PHE A 7 -7.17 -14.01 10.89
CA PHE A 7 -8.51 -14.47 10.54
C PHE A 7 -9.11 -15.42 11.59
N ALA A 8 -8.32 -16.31 12.17
CA ALA A 8 -8.75 -17.17 13.28
C ALA A 8 -9.06 -16.35 14.54
N ARG A 9 -8.35 -15.24 14.76
CA ARG A 9 -8.66 -14.24 15.79
C ARG A 9 -9.86 -13.36 15.41
N PHE A 10 -10.24 -13.31 14.14
CA PHE A 10 -11.35 -12.50 13.64
C PHE A 10 -12.70 -13.14 13.96
N GLN A 11 -13.20 -12.85 15.16
CA GLN A 11 -14.52 -13.31 15.60
C GLN A 11 -15.65 -12.40 15.10
N ALA A 12 -15.96 -12.52 13.80
CA ALA A 12 -17.05 -11.82 13.12
C ALA A 12 -18.23 -12.74 12.76
N PRO A 13 -19.42 -12.24 12.39
CA PRO A 13 -20.43 -13.04 11.68
C PRO A 13 -19.84 -13.70 10.42
N VAL A 14 -20.32 -14.90 10.10
CA VAL A 14 -19.78 -15.73 9.01
C VAL A 14 -19.73 -14.97 7.68
N VAL A 15 -20.80 -14.23 7.36
CA VAL A 15 -20.90 -13.40 6.16
C VAL A 15 -19.72 -12.43 6.02
N ARG A 16 -19.37 -11.72 7.10
CA ARG A 16 -18.24 -10.77 7.09
C ARG A 16 -16.90 -11.46 7.04
N ARG A 17 -16.75 -12.64 7.66
CA ARG A 17 -15.54 -13.46 7.51
C ARG A 17 -15.36 -13.91 6.05
N VAL A 18 -16.45 -14.32 5.40
CA VAL A 18 -16.43 -14.72 3.99
C VAL A 18 -16.05 -13.52 3.11
N VAL A 19 -16.68 -12.36 3.30
CA VAL A 19 -16.30 -11.13 2.58
C VAL A 19 -14.83 -10.80 2.76
N VAL A 20 -14.35 -10.85 4.00
CA VAL A 20 -12.95 -10.58 4.35
C VAL A 20 -12.01 -11.57 3.68
N ALA A 21 -12.32 -12.87 3.73
CA ALA A 21 -11.52 -13.90 3.09
C ALA A 21 -11.50 -13.73 1.57
N MET A 22 -12.64 -13.37 0.97
CA MET A 22 -12.77 -13.12 -0.47
C MET A 22 -11.98 -11.89 -0.91
N VAL A 23 -12.05 -10.78 -0.16
CA VAL A 23 -11.26 -9.58 -0.45
C VAL A 23 -9.77 -9.86 -0.27
N ALA A 24 -9.36 -10.53 0.82
CA ALA A 24 -7.97 -10.91 1.03
C ALA A 24 -7.46 -11.86 -0.07
N LEU A 25 -8.28 -12.83 -0.51
CA LEU A 25 -7.93 -13.72 -1.61
C LEU A 25 -7.82 -12.97 -2.94
N ALA A 26 -8.75 -12.08 -3.25
CA ALA A 26 -8.69 -11.25 -4.46
C ALA A 26 -7.45 -10.34 -4.47
N LEU A 27 -7.09 -9.79 -3.32
CA LEU A 27 -5.85 -9.02 -3.11
C LEU A 27 -4.60 -9.88 -3.37
N MET A 28 -4.54 -11.07 -2.76
CA MET A 28 -3.42 -12.00 -2.92
C MET A 28 -3.31 -12.53 -4.37
N MET A 29 -4.43 -12.80 -5.04
CA MET A 29 -4.47 -13.26 -6.44
C MET A 29 -3.93 -12.18 -7.37
N ARG A 30 -4.29 -10.90 -7.16
CA ARG A 30 -3.77 -9.78 -7.95
C ARG A 30 -2.26 -9.59 -7.77
N TRP A 31 -1.73 -9.81 -6.56
CA TRP A 31 -0.29 -9.71 -6.31
C TRP A 31 0.48 -10.98 -6.69
N GLY A 32 -0.19 -12.13 -6.77
CA GLY A 32 0.41 -13.42 -7.10
C GLY A 32 0.82 -13.58 -8.56
N GLU A 33 0.35 -12.70 -9.47
CA GLU A 33 0.72 -12.72 -10.89
C GLU A 33 2.15 -12.20 -11.15
N ASP A 34 2.78 -11.53 -10.18
CA ASP A 34 4.13 -10.98 -10.30
C ASP A 34 4.97 -11.39 -9.07
N VAL A 35 5.52 -12.60 -9.13
CA VAL A 35 6.29 -13.27 -8.05
C VAL A 35 7.52 -12.46 -7.62
N GLY A 36 7.98 -11.50 -8.44
CA GLY A 36 9.07 -10.58 -8.12
C GLY A 36 8.65 -9.37 -7.27
N ARG A 37 7.35 -9.14 -7.06
CA ARG A 37 6.87 -7.99 -6.29
C ARG A 37 7.03 -8.19 -4.78
N THR A 38 7.59 -7.19 -4.14
CA THR A 38 7.73 -7.10 -2.67
C THR A 38 6.40 -6.85 -1.95
N ASP A 39 5.26 -6.82 -2.68
CA ASP A 39 3.92 -6.58 -2.15
C ASP A 39 3.50 -7.52 -1.04
N LEU A 40 3.69 -8.82 -1.26
CA LEU A 40 3.34 -9.84 -0.30
C LEU A 40 4.20 -9.74 0.96
N ALA A 41 5.46 -9.32 0.81
CA ALA A 41 6.35 -9.08 1.94
C ALA A 41 5.88 -7.88 2.78
N VAL A 42 5.52 -6.76 2.14
CA VAL A 42 4.95 -5.58 2.83
C VAL A 42 3.73 -5.97 3.64
N VAL A 43 2.78 -6.70 3.02
CA VAL A 43 1.53 -7.12 3.68
C VAL A 43 1.83 -8.07 4.85
N ALA A 44 2.73 -9.02 4.66
CA ALA A 44 3.12 -9.95 5.72
C ALA A 44 3.77 -9.22 6.90
N LEU A 45 4.62 -8.23 6.65
CA LEU A 45 5.26 -7.41 7.66
C LEU A 45 4.24 -6.53 8.41
N LEU A 46 3.31 -5.89 7.72
CA LEU A 46 2.23 -5.11 8.35
C LEU A 46 1.32 -6.01 9.20
N GLY A 47 1.01 -7.22 8.73
CA GLY A 47 0.28 -8.22 9.51
C GLY A 47 1.04 -8.69 10.75
N ALA A 48 2.34 -8.94 10.63
CA ALA A 48 3.21 -9.32 11.74
C ALA A 48 3.36 -8.18 12.77
N ALA A 49 3.52 -6.94 12.31
CA ALA A 49 3.56 -5.75 13.16
C ALA A 49 2.25 -5.58 13.94
N THR A 50 1.11 -5.83 13.28
CA THR A 50 -0.22 -5.83 13.92
C THR A 50 -0.30 -6.87 15.04
N LEU A 51 0.14 -8.12 14.78
CA LEU A 51 0.17 -9.17 15.80
C LEU A 51 1.10 -8.85 16.96
N ALA A 52 2.28 -8.28 16.66
CA ALA A 52 3.24 -7.86 17.67
C ALA A 52 2.67 -6.77 18.58
N TRP A 53 2.03 -5.76 18.00
CA TRP A 53 1.36 -4.70 18.75
C TRP A 53 0.28 -5.27 19.68
N LEU A 54 -0.60 -6.11 19.14
CA LEU A 54 -1.68 -6.74 19.90
C LEU A 54 -1.18 -7.65 21.03
N SER A 55 0.06 -8.13 20.95
CA SER A 55 0.69 -8.93 21.98
C SER A 55 1.48 -8.08 23.01
N GLY A 56 1.34 -6.76 22.97
CA GLY A 56 2.09 -5.81 23.81
C GLY A 56 3.55 -5.62 23.41
N ARG A 57 4.01 -6.22 22.30
CA ARG A 57 5.40 -6.19 21.83
C ARG A 57 5.63 -5.01 20.89
N ILE A 58 5.53 -3.79 21.41
CA ILE A 58 5.61 -2.54 20.62
C ILE A 58 6.96 -2.38 19.92
N VAL A 59 8.06 -2.75 20.58
CA VAL A 59 9.40 -2.74 19.97
C VAL A 59 9.44 -3.64 18.74
N THR A 60 8.92 -4.87 18.83
CA THR A 60 8.84 -5.80 17.70
C THR A 60 7.95 -5.25 16.59
N ALA A 61 6.83 -4.60 16.92
CA ALA A 61 5.97 -3.97 15.92
C ALA A 61 6.72 -2.85 15.15
N ALA A 62 7.41 -1.96 15.86
CA ALA A 62 8.19 -0.88 15.27
C ALA A 62 9.36 -1.40 14.42
N LEU A 63 10.09 -2.40 14.91
CA LEU A 63 11.17 -3.06 14.16
C LEU A 63 10.62 -3.75 12.91
N THR A 64 9.46 -4.39 12.96
CA THR A 64 8.88 -5.07 11.80
C THR A 64 8.50 -4.08 10.70
N VAL A 65 7.87 -2.95 11.08
CA VAL A 65 7.56 -1.86 10.13
C VAL A 65 8.83 -1.24 9.57
N GLY A 66 9.80 -0.94 10.44
CA GLY A 66 11.02 -0.26 10.03
C GLY A 66 11.98 -1.14 9.22
N LEU A 67 12.14 -2.42 9.55
CA LEU A 67 12.92 -3.36 8.72
C LEU A 67 12.29 -3.55 7.34
N GLY A 68 10.96 -3.43 7.24
CA GLY A 68 10.27 -3.43 5.97
C GLY A 68 10.69 -2.30 5.02
N LEU A 69 11.26 -1.19 5.54
CA LEU A 69 11.80 -0.10 4.72
C LEU A 69 12.92 -0.56 3.77
N PHE A 70 13.72 -1.55 4.19
CA PHE A 70 14.80 -2.11 3.38
C PHE A 70 14.31 -3.08 2.30
N ILE A 71 13.03 -3.46 2.34
CA ILE A 71 12.37 -4.27 1.31
C ILE A 71 11.56 -3.35 0.39
N HIS A 72 10.76 -2.47 0.98
CA HIS A 72 9.92 -1.51 0.27
C HIS A 72 9.46 -0.39 1.22
N GLU A 73 9.61 0.86 0.80
CA GLU A 73 9.18 2.07 1.51
C GLU A 73 7.69 2.08 1.87
N ALA A 74 6.86 1.37 1.10
CA ALA A 74 5.44 1.19 1.40
C ALA A 74 5.22 0.62 2.82
N SER A 75 6.13 -0.21 3.33
CA SER A 75 6.07 -0.76 4.70
C SER A 75 5.99 0.34 5.76
N VAL A 76 6.81 1.39 5.63
CA VAL A 76 6.84 2.50 6.60
C VAL A 76 5.71 3.49 6.31
N ILE A 77 5.48 3.83 5.04
CA ILE A 77 4.44 4.78 4.62
C ILE A 77 3.04 4.32 5.08
N LEU A 78 2.78 3.01 5.07
CA LEU A 78 1.52 2.42 5.54
C LEU A 78 1.58 1.99 7.00
N GLY A 79 2.74 1.51 7.46
CA GLY A 79 2.91 0.99 8.80
C GLY A 79 2.91 2.07 9.87
N VAL A 80 3.50 3.24 9.63
CA VAL A 80 3.52 4.33 10.60
C VAL A 80 2.10 4.85 10.91
N PRO A 81 1.25 5.16 9.91
CA PRO A 81 -0.15 5.54 10.17
C PRO A 81 -0.94 4.42 10.86
N LEU A 82 -0.70 3.15 10.52
CA LEU A 82 -1.31 2.01 11.22
C LEU A 82 -0.92 1.96 12.70
N LEU A 83 0.37 2.06 13.02
CA LEU A 83 0.86 2.09 14.41
C LEU A 83 0.38 3.34 15.16
N ALA A 84 0.24 4.48 14.47
CA ALA A 84 -0.33 5.70 15.05
C ALA A 84 -1.82 5.53 15.39
N ALA A 85 -2.60 4.87 14.53
CA ALA A 85 -3.99 4.53 14.82
C ALA A 85 -4.12 3.59 16.03
N PHE A 86 -3.22 2.62 16.14
CA PHE A 86 -3.11 1.75 17.31
C PHE A 86 -2.76 2.51 18.59
N ALA A 87 -1.75 3.39 18.52
CA ALA A 87 -1.34 4.22 19.64
C ALA A 87 -2.48 5.15 20.09
N TRP A 88 -3.20 5.77 19.16
CA TRP A 88 -4.36 6.60 19.48
C TRP A 88 -5.45 5.80 20.18
N ARG A 89 -5.79 4.61 19.67
CA ARG A 89 -6.78 3.73 20.29
C ARG A 89 -6.39 3.37 21.72
N ASP A 90 -5.16 2.93 21.95
CA ASP A 90 -4.72 2.47 23.27
C ASP A 90 -4.57 3.67 24.24
N ALA A 91 -4.13 4.84 23.75
CA ALA A 91 -4.11 6.08 24.53
C ALA A 91 -5.52 6.55 24.94
N SER A 92 -6.50 6.45 24.04
CA SER A 92 -7.90 6.82 24.33
C SER A 92 -8.56 5.96 25.41
N ARG A 93 -7.96 4.80 25.72
CA ARG A 93 -8.40 3.88 26.78
C ARG A 93 -7.60 4.01 28.07
N GLY A 94 -6.55 4.82 28.09
CA GLY A 94 -5.61 4.90 29.21
C GLY A 94 -4.59 3.74 29.27
N ASP A 95 -4.52 2.89 28.25
CA ASP A 95 -3.68 1.69 28.22
C ASP A 95 -2.24 1.96 27.74
N LEU A 96 -1.97 3.18 27.24
CA LEU A 96 -0.69 3.53 26.62
C LEU A 96 0.15 4.50 27.46
N ALA A 97 1.23 3.99 28.05
CA ALA A 97 2.22 4.82 28.72
C ALA A 97 3.05 5.66 27.73
N TRP A 98 3.34 6.92 28.06
CA TRP A 98 4.17 7.83 27.25
C TRP A 98 5.53 7.25 26.87
N GLN A 99 6.16 6.48 27.76
CA GLN A 99 7.43 5.82 27.50
C GLN A 99 7.38 4.90 26.28
N ARG A 100 6.25 4.23 26.03
CA ARG A 100 6.05 3.34 24.87
C ARG A 100 6.00 4.13 23.57
N VAL A 101 5.32 5.29 23.56
CA VAL A 101 5.28 6.20 22.41
C VAL A 101 6.68 6.71 22.09
N ARG A 102 7.43 7.15 23.11
CA ARG A 102 8.81 7.61 22.94
C ARG A 102 9.70 6.50 22.36
N THR A 103 9.60 5.28 22.88
CA THR A 103 10.37 4.13 22.35
C THR A 103 10.06 3.88 20.88
N LEU A 104 8.78 3.94 20.48
CA LEU A 104 8.39 3.78 19.08
C LEU A 104 9.00 4.87 18.18
N LEU A 105 8.92 6.13 18.60
CA LEU A 105 9.49 7.25 17.84
C LEU A 105 11.01 7.15 17.70
N VAL A 106 11.71 6.76 18.77
CA VAL A 106 13.17 6.57 18.74
C VAL A 106 13.57 5.45 17.78
N ILE A 107 12.87 4.30 17.82
CA ILE A 107 13.17 3.18 16.92
C ILE A 107 12.93 3.56 15.45
N LEU A 108 11.77 4.16 15.16
CA LEU A 108 11.45 4.57 13.79
C LEU A 108 12.41 5.67 13.31
N GLY A 109 12.77 6.62 14.16
CA GLY A 109 13.74 7.67 13.85
C GLY A 109 15.14 7.11 13.58
N ALA A 110 15.60 6.15 14.39
CA ALA A 110 16.89 5.49 14.17
C ALA A 110 16.93 4.71 12.85
N ILE A 111 15.86 3.97 12.53
CA ILE A 111 15.76 3.24 11.26
C ILE A 111 15.74 4.20 10.07
N LEU A 112 14.98 5.30 10.17
CA LEU A 112 14.95 6.32 9.13
C LEU A 112 16.33 6.96 8.93
N ALA A 113 17.05 7.24 10.03
CA ALA A 113 18.42 7.75 9.95
C ALA A 113 19.36 6.77 9.24
N VAL A 114 19.28 5.47 9.55
CA VAL A 114 20.07 4.43 8.85
C VAL A 114 19.71 4.35 7.36
N TYR A 115 18.42 4.43 7.03
CA TYR A 115 17.96 4.40 5.64
C TYR A 115 18.45 5.61 4.84
N VAL A 116 18.37 6.81 5.42
CA VAL A 116 18.92 8.03 4.81
C VAL A 116 20.44 7.95 4.71
N ALA A 117 21.09 7.21 5.61
CA ALA A 117 22.53 7.02 5.59
C ALA A 117 23.04 5.94 4.63
N PHE A 118 22.13 5.13 4.09
CA PHE A 118 22.46 4.01 3.21
C PHE A 118 23.27 4.40 1.95
N PRO A 119 23.04 5.55 1.29
CA PRO A 119 23.85 6.00 0.16
C PRO A 119 25.32 6.27 0.50
N TRP A 120 25.69 6.43 1.77
CA TRP A 120 27.08 6.61 2.20
C TRP A 120 27.77 5.29 2.57
N LEU A 121 27.05 4.17 2.56
CA LEU A 121 27.64 2.84 2.77
C LEU A 121 28.22 2.31 1.46
N PRO A 122 29.22 1.41 1.51
CA PRO A 122 29.73 0.74 0.33
C PRO A 122 28.59 0.03 -0.41
N HIS A 123 28.34 0.43 -1.66
CA HIS A 123 27.32 -0.15 -2.52
C HIS A 123 27.87 -0.33 -3.93
N SER A 124 27.22 -1.19 -4.73
CA SER A 124 27.61 -1.42 -6.12
C SER A 124 27.58 -0.13 -6.93
N THR A 125 28.50 -0.01 -7.89
CA THR A 125 28.52 1.14 -8.81
C THR A 125 27.35 1.05 -9.79
N ASN A 126 26.97 2.19 -10.38
CA ASN A 126 25.93 2.23 -11.42
C ASN A 126 26.28 1.30 -12.60
N ALA A 127 27.56 1.21 -12.96
CA ALA A 127 28.06 0.34 -14.02
C ALA A 127 27.90 -1.15 -13.68
N GLU A 128 28.20 -1.55 -12.43
CA GLU A 128 27.99 -2.91 -11.95
C GLU A 128 26.51 -3.28 -11.95
N ILE A 129 25.65 -2.41 -11.41
CA ILE A 129 24.19 -2.61 -11.41
C ILE A 129 23.68 -2.75 -12.84
N ALA A 130 24.10 -1.86 -13.75
CA ALA A 130 23.65 -1.89 -15.14
C ALA A 130 24.08 -3.19 -15.84
N THR A 131 25.29 -3.67 -15.58
CA THR A 131 25.81 -4.93 -16.12
C THR A 131 24.96 -6.10 -15.64
N ARG A 132 24.69 -6.19 -14.33
CA ARG A 132 23.86 -7.26 -13.74
C ARG A 132 22.43 -7.26 -14.27
N VAL A 133 21.82 -6.08 -14.44
CA VAL A 133 20.47 -5.96 -15.01
C VAL A 133 20.44 -6.47 -16.45
N ARG A 134 21.41 -6.07 -17.28
CA ARG A 134 21.51 -6.53 -18.68
C ARG A 134 21.74 -8.04 -18.78
N GLU A 135 22.60 -8.59 -17.93
CA GLU A 135 22.84 -10.04 -17.84
C GLU A 135 21.55 -10.81 -17.53
N ARG A 136 20.69 -10.25 -16.65
CA ARG A 136 19.48 -10.94 -16.17
C ARG A 136 18.27 -10.78 -17.09
N VAL A 137 18.07 -9.59 -17.66
CA VAL A 137 16.88 -9.26 -18.46
C VAL A 137 17.10 -9.54 -19.95
N GLY A 138 18.35 -9.56 -20.40
CA GLY A 138 18.71 -9.63 -21.82
C GLY A 138 18.59 -8.27 -22.52
N ASN A 139 19.17 -8.15 -23.72
CA ASN A 139 19.17 -6.91 -24.50
C ASN A 139 17.86 -6.76 -25.30
N ASN A 140 16.74 -6.52 -24.61
CA ASN A 140 15.44 -6.22 -25.20
C ASN A 140 14.88 -4.87 -24.70
N GLU A 141 13.72 -4.44 -25.20
CA GLU A 141 13.10 -3.17 -24.78
C GLU A 141 12.80 -3.09 -23.27
N ALA A 142 12.66 -4.22 -22.58
CA ALA A 142 12.45 -4.25 -21.14
C ALA A 142 13.71 -3.90 -20.33
N VAL A 143 14.90 -3.96 -20.95
CA VAL A 143 16.17 -3.66 -20.28
C VAL A 143 16.25 -2.19 -19.85
N ASP A 144 15.78 -1.26 -20.68
CA ASP A 144 15.81 0.18 -20.36
C ASP A 144 14.85 0.50 -19.21
N VAL A 145 13.70 -0.18 -19.17
CA VAL A 145 12.74 -0.07 -18.05
C VAL A 145 13.37 -0.61 -16.76
N ALA A 146 13.98 -1.80 -16.81
CA ALA A 146 14.62 -2.41 -15.66
C ALA A 146 15.81 -1.57 -15.14
N LEU A 147 16.64 -1.06 -16.05
CA LEU A 147 17.76 -0.16 -15.71
C LEU A 147 17.27 1.13 -15.08
N TYR A 148 16.20 1.71 -15.63
CA TYR A 148 15.59 2.90 -15.05
C TYR A 148 15.15 2.64 -13.61
N PHE A 149 14.34 1.60 -13.35
CA PHE A 149 13.88 1.31 -11.98
C PHE A 149 15.01 0.96 -11.02
N ALA A 150 16.09 0.31 -11.48
CA ALA A 150 17.24 -0.02 -10.65
C ALA A 150 18.09 1.21 -10.27
N LEU A 151 18.16 2.24 -11.13
CA LEU A 151 19.08 3.38 -11.00
C LEU A 151 18.38 4.72 -10.76
N ALA A 152 17.05 4.77 -10.79
CA ALA A 152 16.30 6.02 -10.69
C ALA A 152 16.43 6.64 -9.29
N GLY A 153 16.34 5.83 -8.23
CA GLY A 153 16.33 6.33 -6.85
C GLY A 153 15.31 7.48 -6.67
N PHE A 154 15.73 8.58 -6.04
CA PHE A 154 14.90 9.78 -5.88
C PHE A 154 14.50 10.46 -7.20
N ARG A 155 15.26 10.29 -8.29
CA ARG A 155 14.87 10.83 -9.61
C ARG A 155 13.60 10.14 -10.13
N GLY A 156 13.43 8.86 -9.79
CA GLY A 156 12.21 8.10 -10.10
C GLY A 156 10.97 8.69 -9.42
N VAL A 157 11.10 9.13 -8.16
CA VAL A 157 10.02 9.82 -7.45
C VAL A 157 9.66 11.13 -8.16
N ARG A 158 10.65 11.95 -8.51
CA ARG A 158 10.41 13.20 -9.25
C ARG A 158 9.75 12.93 -10.62
N ALA A 159 10.20 11.90 -11.33
CA ALA A 159 9.63 11.54 -12.62
C ALA A 159 8.19 11.06 -12.49
N ALA A 160 7.87 10.26 -11.46
CA ALA A 160 6.51 9.84 -11.16
C ALA A 160 5.60 11.01 -10.77
N MET A 161 6.09 11.94 -9.94
CA MET A 161 5.36 13.18 -9.61
C MET A 161 5.06 14.01 -10.87
N CYS A 162 6.04 14.16 -11.75
CA CYS A 162 5.87 14.84 -13.04
C CYS A 162 4.86 14.11 -13.94
N GLN A 163 4.94 12.78 -14.03
CA GLN A 163 3.97 11.98 -14.76
C GLN A 163 2.55 12.17 -14.22
N ASN A 164 2.37 12.11 -12.89
CA ASN A 164 1.07 12.34 -12.26
C ASN A 164 0.53 13.74 -12.54
N ALA A 165 1.39 14.75 -12.60
CA ALA A 165 0.99 16.12 -12.95
C ALA A 165 0.60 16.28 -14.43
N LEU A 166 1.15 15.46 -15.32
CA LEU A 166 0.86 15.46 -16.76
C LEU A 166 -0.28 14.50 -17.14
N ASP A 167 -0.66 13.57 -16.27
CA ASP A 167 -1.74 12.63 -16.54
C ASP A 167 -3.12 13.30 -16.33
N PRO A 168 -3.92 13.49 -17.39
CA PRO A 168 -5.25 14.09 -17.28
C PRO A 168 -6.23 13.27 -16.42
N ALA A 169 -5.95 11.98 -16.18
CA ALA A 169 -6.78 11.09 -15.38
C ALA A 169 -6.32 10.95 -13.92
N ALA A 170 -5.17 11.50 -13.53
CA ALA A 170 -4.59 11.28 -12.19
C ALA A 170 -5.55 11.65 -11.05
N SER A 171 -6.22 12.82 -11.16
CA SER A 171 -7.20 13.27 -10.15
C SER A 171 -8.39 12.31 -10.03
N MET A 172 -8.82 11.73 -11.14
CA MET A 172 -9.90 10.74 -11.19
C MET A 172 -9.47 9.42 -10.54
N HIS A 173 -8.25 8.95 -10.80
CA HIS A 173 -7.71 7.75 -10.17
C HIS A 173 -7.58 7.90 -8.65
N VAL A 174 -7.10 9.07 -8.19
CA VAL A 174 -7.05 9.41 -6.77
C VAL A 174 -8.45 9.45 -6.16
N ALA A 175 -9.40 10.13 -6.82
CA ALA A 175 -10.78 10.20 -6.34
C ALA A 175 -11.43 8.81 -6.23
N MET A 176 -11.19 7.93 -7.20
CA MET A 176 -11.70 6.56 -7.15
C MET A 176 -11.13 5.74 -6.00
N GLY A 177 -9.82 5.82 -5.75
CA GLY A 177 -9.23 5.15 -4.61
C GLY A 177 -9.74 5.71 -3.28
N LEU A 178 -9.95 7.03 -3.16
CA LEU A 178 -10.59 7.64 -2.00
C LEU A 178 -12.02 7.13 -1.77
N VAL A 179 -12.82 6.98 -2.83
CA VAL A 179 -14.17 6.40 -2.73
C VAL A 179 -14.10 4.96 -2.22
N VAL A 180 -13.20 4.13 -2.76
CA VAL A 180 -13.03 2.74 -2.30
C VAL A 180 -12.58 2.69 -0.83
N ILE A 181 -11.62 3.54 -0.43
CA ILE A 181 -11.15 3.66 0.94
C ILE A 181 -12.29 4.11 1.86
N ALA A 182 -13.08 5.10 1.46
CA ALA A 182 -14.21 5.60 2.23
C ALA A 182 -15.29 4.52 2.42
N VAL A 183 -15.66 3.80 1.35
CA VAL A 183 -16.62 2.69 1.43
C VAL A 183 -16.08 1.57 2.34
N THR A 184 -14.80 1.25 2.22
CA THR A 184 -14.14 0.24 3.08
C THR A 184 -14.13 0.68 4.54
N ALA A 185 -13.74 1.93 4.81
CA ALA A 185 -13.76 2.50 6.15
C ALA A 185 -15.17 2.51 6.73
N LEU A 186 -16.20 2.88 5.95
CA LEU A 186 -17.60 2.86 6.38
C LEU A 186 -18.11 1.44 6.66
N ALA A 187 -17.68 0.45 5.88
CA ALA A 187 -18.02 -0.95 6.13
C ALA A 187 -17.37 -1.49 7.42
N LEU A 188 -16.23 -0.92 7.83
CA LEU A 188 -15.44 -1.35 8.99
C LEU A 188 -15.65 -0.49 10.26
N ALA A 189 -16.04 0.79 10.14
CA ALA A 189 -16.13 1.76 11.23
C ALA A 189 -17.24 1.53 12.27
N PRO A 190 -18.42 0.96 11.96
CA PRO A 190 -19.45 0.67 12.96
C PRO A 190 -19.03 -0.40 13.98
N TRP A 191 -17.86 -1.01 13.81
CA TRP A 191 -17.43 -2.15 14.58
C TRP A 191 -16.54 -1.76 15.76
N ARG A 192 -17.04 -2.04 16.97
CA ARG A 192 -16.23 -2.22 18.20
C ARG A 192 -15.63 -0.95 18.83
N GLY A 193 -16.29 0.19 18.67
CA GLY A 193 -15.91 1.44 19.34
C GLY A 193 -14.62 2.07 18.81
N ALA A 194 -14.11 1.61 17.66
CA ALA A 194 -13.06 2.33 16.94
C ALA A 194 -13.67 3.60 16.34
N ASN A 195 -13.08 4.76 16.64
CA ASN A 195 -13.49 6.01 16.04
C ASN A 195 -13.23 5.95 14.51
N ARG A 196 -14.19 6.38 13.68
CA ARG A 196 -14.02 6.52 12.22
C ARG A 196 -12.74 7.25 11.84
N TRP A 197 -12.31 8.21 12.66
CA TRP A 197 -11.06 8.95 12.46
C TRP A 197 -9.81 8.08 12.68
N MET A 198 -9.84 7.13 13.61
CA MET A 198 -8.73 6.17 13.80
C MET A 198 -8.65 5.20 12.62
N VAL A 199 -9.80 4.75 12.11
CA VAL A 199 -9.85 3.89 10.92
C VAL A 199 -9.27 4.65 9.73
N LEU A 200 -9.72 5.88 9.46
CA LEU A 200 -9.16 6.70 8.38
C LEU A 200 -7.67 6.98 8.56
N LEU A 201 -7.21 7.26 9.79
CA LEU A 201 -5.80 7.49 10.08
C LEU A 201 -4.93 6.27 9.70
N ALA A 202 -5.44 5.05 9.83
CA ALA A 202 -4.67 3.85 9.53
C ALA A 202 -4.28 3.76 8.04
N GLY A 203 -5.18 4.09 7.11
CA GLY A 203 -4.96 3.87 5.68
C GLY A 203 -4.79 5.14 4.82
N LEU A 204 -5.49 6.23 5.17
CA LEU A 204 -5.61 7.40 4.30
C LEU A 204 -4.29 8.19 4.13
N PRO A 205 -3.49 8.47 5.18
CA PRO A 205 -2.24 9.21 5.00
C PRO A 205 -1.25 8.48 4.10
N GLY A 206 -1.13 7.16 4.28
CA GLY A 206 -0.25 6.33 3.45
C GLY A 206 -0.71 6.28 1.99
N TYR A 207 -2.01 6.20 1.76
CA TYR A 207 -2.58 6.30 0.41
C TYR A 207 -2.22 7.63 -0.26
N LEU A 208 -2.52 8.75 0.38
CA LEU A 208 -2.28 10.09 -0.18
C LEU A 208 -0.79 10.30 -0.52
N LEU A 209 0.10 9.87 0.38
CA LEU A 209 1.54 9.94 0.14
C LEU A 209 1.98 9.06 -1.04
N LEU A 210 1.54 7.80 -1.10
CA LEU A 210 1.92 6.91 -2.22
C LEU A 210 1.37 7.40 -3.57
N THR A 211 0.15 7.95 -3.58
CA THR A 211 -0.45 8.50 -4.81
C THR A 211 0.19 9.80 -5.28
N SER A 212 0.86 10.55 -4.40
CA SER A 212 1.58 11.76 -4.81
C SER A 212 2.96 11.43 -5.39
N VAL A 213 3.63 10.38 -4.89
CA VAL A 213 5.01 10.04 -5.26
C VAL A 213 5.14 8.88 -6.25
N ALA A 214 4.05 8.16 -6.55
CA ALA A 214 4.03 7.03 -7.47
C ALA A 214 2.68 6.90 -8.20
N ASN A 215 2.69 6.17 -9.32
CA ASN A 215 1.63 6.12 -10.33
C ASN A 215 0.81 4.81 -10.35
N ASP A 216 0.95 3.95 -9.34
CA ASP A 216 0.18 2.70 -9.20
C ASP A 216 -1.02 2.87 -8.25
N HIS A 217 -1.98 3.71 -8.64
CA HIS A 217 -3.14 4.08 -7.80
C HIS A 217 -3.96 2.87 -7.36
N ALA A 218 -4.12 1.86 -8.21
CA ALA A 218 -4.80 0.63 -7.84
C ALA A 218 -4.07 -0.08 -6.69
N ARG A 219 -2.76 -0.31 -6.80
CA ARG A 219 -1.96 -0.94 -5.75
C ARG A 219 -2.02 -0.17 -4.43
N TRP A 220 -1.94 1.16 -4.46
CA TRP A 220 -2.00 2.01 -3.27
C TRP A 220 -3.37 1.96 -2.60
N THR A 221 -4.44 1.93 -3.39
CA THR A 221 -5.81 1.76 -2.88
C THR A 221 -5.93 0.44 -2.12
N LEU A 222 -5.32 -0.63 -2.63
CA LEU A 222 -5.37 -1.95 -2.01
C LEU A 222 -4.62 -2.04 -0.70
N TYR A 223 -3.42 -1.47 -0.68
CA TYR A 223 -2.66 -1.31 0.52
C TYR A 223 -3.41 -0.54 1.61
N ALA A 224 -4.02 0.58 1.25
CA ALA A 224 -4.84 1.33 2.19
C ALA A 224 -5.98 0.45 2.74
N CYS A 225 -6.75 -0.22 1.88
CA CYS A 225 -7.83 -1.12 2.30
C CYS A 225 -7.34 -2.26 3.21
N MET A 226 -6.18 -2.86 2.90
CA MET A 226 -5.56 -3.88 3.73
C MET A 226 -5.20 -3.35 5.12
N VAL A 227 -4.68 -2.12 5.21
CA VAL A 227 -4.31 -1.51 6.50
C VAL A 227 -5.55 -1.16 7.32
N LEU A 228 -6.60 -0.61 6.70
CA LEU A 228 -7.91 -0.41 7.33
C LEU A 228 -8.43 -1.73 7.91
N TRP A 229 -8.27 -2.82 7.14
CA TRP A 229 -8.67 -4.16 7.57
C TRP A 229 -7.86 -4.65 8.77
N LEU A 230 -6.52 -4.58 8.72
CA LEU A 230 -5.63 -4.96 9.82
C LEU A 230 -5.97 -4.20 11.11
N PHE A 231 -6.27 -2.91 11.00
CA PHE A 231 -6.71 -2.11 12.13
C PHE A 231 -8.10 -2.54 12.64
N ALA A 232 -9.07 -2.76 11.75
CA ALA A 232 -10.44 -3.12 12.14
C ALA A 232 -10.52 -4.49 12.83
N ILE A 233 -9.83 -5.52 12.34
CA ILE A 233 -9.85 -6.86 12.93
C ILE A 233 -9.26 -6.92 14.34
N SER A 234 -8.42 -5.94 14.67
CA SER A 234 -7.65 -5.85 15.90
C SER A 234 -8.45 -5.30 17.11
N ALA A 235 -9.65 -4.77 16.88
CA ALA A 235 -10.46 -4.15 17.93
C ALA A 235 -11.13 -5.23 18.82
N PRO A 236 -11.16 -5.07 20.17
CA PRO A 236 -11.75 -6.04 21.09
C PRO A 236 -13.28 -6.17 20.95
N ARG A 237 -13.83 -7.32 21.40
CA ARG A 237 -15.27 -7.63 21.43
C ARG A 237 -16.05 -6.49 22.12
N ALA A 238 -16.88 -5.77 21.37
CA ALA A 238 -18.15 -5.31 21.90
C ALA A 238 -19.15 -6.44 21.60
N ALA A 239 -19.78 -7.00 22.62
CA ALA A 239 -20.87 -7.95 22.45
C ALA A 239 -22.03 -7.21 21.76
N LEU A 240 -22.05 -7.20 20.44
CA LEU A 240 -23.23 -6.81 19.69
C LEU A 240 -24.25 -7.92 19.91
N ALA A 241 -25.22 -7.64 20.78
CA ALA A 241 -26.42 -8.45 20.89
C ALA A 241 -26.99 -8.62 19.48
N SER A 242 -27.04 -9.87 19.03
CA SER A 242 -27.67 -10.27 17.77
C SER A 242 -29.13 -9.85 17.80
N PHE A 243 -29.65 -9.40 16.64
CA PHE A 243 -31.01 -8.91 16.34
C PHE A 243 -31.26 -7.40 16.28
N ASP A 244 -30.22 -6.56 16.15
CA ASP A 244 -30.43 -5.16 15.77
C ASP A 244 -30.40 -5.00 14.23
N ARG A 245 -31.43 -4.36 13.66
CA ARG A 245 -31.59 -4.09 12.20
C ARG A 245 -30.37 -3.36 11.62
N LYS A 246 -29.66 -2.60 12.47
CA LYS A 246 -28.39 -1.93 12.16
C LYS A 246 -27.25 -2.91 11.84
N VAL A 247 -27.21 -4.07 12.50
CA VAL A 247 -26.18 -5.10 12.27
C VAL A 247 -26.36 -5.74 10.90
N ALA A 248 -27.61 -6.04 10.52
CA ALA A 248 -27.98 -6.61 9.22
C ALA A 248 -27.68 -5.65 8.06
N LEU A 249 -28.02 -4.35 8.20
CA LEU A 249 -27.64 -3.31 7.22
C LEU A 249 -26.12 -3.20 7.06
N ALA A 250 -25.37 -3.27 8.16
CA ALA A 250 -23.91 -3.27 8.11
C ALA A 250 -23.33 -4.59 7.54
N ASP A 251 -24.02 -5.73 7.65
CA ASP A 251 -23.62 -7.00 7.00
C ASP A 251 -23.84 -6.91 5.49
N LEU A 252 -24.96 -6.32 5.08
CA LEU A 252 -25.29 -6.06 3.67
C LEU A 252 -24.32 -5.05 3.05
N ALA A 253 -23.98 -3.97 3.76
CA ALA A 253 -23.00 -2.99 3.33
C ALA A 253 -21.59 -3.60 3.22
N CYS A 254 -21.23 -4.50 4.14
CA CYS A 254 -19.97 -5.23 4.08
C CYS A 254 -19.94 -6.19 2.89
N LEU A 255 -21.02 -6.94 2.63
CA LEU A 255 -21.18 -7.76 1.43
C LEU A 255 -21.09 -6.93 0.15
N ALA A 256 -21.80 -5.81 0.08
CA ALA A 256 -21.78 -4.92 -1.07
C ALA A 256 -20.37 -4.35 -1.30
N ALA A 257 -19.71 -3.87 -0.25
CA ALA A 257 -18.32 -3.40 -0.31
C ALA A 257 -17.37 -4.52 -0.76
N GLY A 258 -17.53 -5.73 -0.21
CA GLY A 258 -16.77 -6.91 -0.60
C GLY A 258 -16.93 -7.27 -2.06
N CYS A 259 -18.17 -7.32 -2.55
CA CYS A 259 -18.49 -7.57 -3.95
C CYS A 259 -17.94 -6.47 -4.86
N VAL A 260 -18.09 -5.19 -4.49
CA VAL A 260 -17.53 -4.06 -5.25
C VAL A 260 -15.99 -4.15 -5.29
N LEU A 261 -15.33 -4.44 -4.17
CA LEU A 261 -13.88 -4.65 -4.15
C LEU A 261 -13.49 -5.84 -5.03
N VAL A 262 -14.09 -7.01 -4.87
CA VAL A 262 -13.75 -8.18 -5.70
C VAL A 262 -13.98 -7.88 -7.19
N LEU A 263 -15.10 -7.26 -7.56
CA LEU A 263 -15.41 -6.89 -8.94
C LEU A 263 -14.51 -5.79 -9.50
N ALA A 264 -14.02 -4.86 -8.67
CA ALA A 264 -13.04 -3.86 -9.07
C ALA A 264 -11.64 -4.47 -9.25
N LEU A 265 -11.34 -5.56 -8.53
CA LEU A 265 -10.00 -6.14 -8.46
C LEU A 265 -9.73 -7.28 -9.44
N VAL A 266 -10.74 -8.08 -9.77
CA VAL A 266 -10.64 -9.24 -10.66
C VAL A 266 -10.40 -8.90 -12.15
N PRO A 267 -10.83 -7.75 -12.74
CA PRO A 267 -10.69 -7.55 -14.19
C PRO A 267 -9.33 -7.07 -14.72
N ALA A 268 -8.31 -6.85 -13.88
CA ALA A 268 -7.09 -6.15 -14.30
C ALA A 268 -5.90 -7.07 -14.66
N THR A 269 -6.14 -8.16 -15.38
CA THR A 269 -5.08 -9.08 -15.85
C THR A 269 -4.51 -8.65 -17.20
N ARG A 270 -3.98 -7.42 -17.29
CA ARG A 270 -3.12 -7.04 -18.41
C ARG A 270 -1.74 -6.66 -17.89
N PRO A 271 -0.72 -7.51 -18.08
CA PRO A 271 0.66 -7.13 -17.83
C PRO A 271 1.01 -5.99 -18.79
N GLY A 272 0.99 -4.77 -18.27
CA GLY A 272 1.33 -3.57 -19.00
C GLY A 272 2.16 -2.69 -18.09
N ILE A 273 3.48 -2.84 -18.19
CA ILE A 273 4.52 -2.25 -17.35
C ILE A 273 4.55 -0.70 -17.42
N SER A 274 3.64 -0.06 -18.15
CA SER A 274 3.67 1.38 -18.45
C SER A 274 2.37 2.15 -18.26
N ARG A 275 1.29 1.54 -17.76
CA ARG A 275 0.01 2.25 -17.60
C ARG A 275 -0.23 2.61 -16.15
N VAL A 276 -0.63 3.85 -15.93
CA VAL A 276 -1.30 4.27 -14.69
C VAL A 276 -2.53 3.38 -14.54
N VAL A 277 -2.50 2.48 -13.55
CA VAL A 277 -3.56 1.47 -13.37
C VAL A 277 -4.59 2.06 -12.41
N SER A 278 -5.78 2.36 -12.94
CA SER A 278 -6.92 2.73 -12.11
C SER A 278 -7.36 1.56 -11.23
N PRO A 279 -7.85 1.84 -10.01
CA PRO A 279 -8.57 0.84 -9.23
C PRO A 279 -9.83 0.30 -9.94
N VAL A 280 -10.30 0.94 -11.02
CA VAL A 280 -11.47 0.53 -11.80
C VAL A 280 -11.12 0.41 -13.29
N PRO A 281 -10.73 -0.77 -13.80
CA PRO A 281 -10.20 -0.95 -15.17
C PRO A 281 -11.17 -0.54 -16.30
N ARG A 282 -12.48 -0.62 -16.05
CA ARG A 282 -13.51 -0.19 -17.01
C ARG A 282 -13.52 1.33 -17.22
N VAL A 283 -13.15 2.09 -16.19
CA VAL A 283 -13.03 3.54 -16.26
C VAL A 283 -11.83 3.91 -17.11
N ASP A 284 -10.71 3.21 -16.91
CA ASP A 284 -9.55 3.32 -17.77
C ASP A 284 -9.93 3.03 -19.22
N GLU A 285 -10.60 1.92 -19.50
CA GLU A 285 -11.01 1.58 -20.86
C GLU A 285 -11.90 2.67 -21.49
N TRP A 286 -12.82 3.26 -20.72
CA TRP A 286 -13.63 4.39 -21.17
C TRP A 286 -12.81 5.66 -21.43
N LEU A 287 -11.89 6.03 -20.52
CA LEU A 287 -10.98 7.17 -20.68
C LEU A 287 -10.05 6.98 -21.90
N TYR A 288 -9.51 5.77 -22.08
CA TYR A 288 -8.64 5.41 -23.19
C TYR A 288 -9.40 5.29 -24.52
N ARG A 289 -10.73 5.12 -24.52
CA ARG A 289 -11.56 5.18 -25.74
C ARG A 289 -12.12 6.58 -26.04
N SER A 290 -12.20 7.46 -25.04
CA SER A 290 -12.74 8.81 -25.20
C SER A 290 -11.80 9.70 -26.04
N PRO A 291 -12.33 10.63 -26.86
CA PRO A 291 -11.53 11.63 -27.54
C PRO A 291 -10.96 12.61 -26.50
N GLY A 292 -9.67 12.47 -26.21
CA GLY A 292 -8.99 13.23 -25.18
C GLY A 292 -7.51 12.86 -25.07
N PRO A 293 -6.70 13.69 -24.38
CA PRO A 293 -5.29 13.43 -24.17
C PRO A 293 -5.08 12.06 -23.51
N LYS A 294 -4.12 11.29 -24.03
CA LYS A 294 -3.80 9.95 -23.52
C LYS A 294 -2.65 10.04 -22.52
N PRO A 295 -2.64 9.16 -21.50
CA PRO A 295 -1.49 8.96 -20.62
C PRO A 295 -0.21 8.71 -21.42
N LEU A 296 0.87 9.35 -20.99
CA LEU A 296 2.17 9.24 -21.63
C LEU A 296 2.73 7.83 -21.43
N GLY A 297 3.32 7.26 -22.48
CA GLY A 297 4.05 6.00 -22.38
C GLY A 297 5.38 6.17 -21.65
N PHE A 298 5.97 5.08 -21.15
CA PHE A 298 7.24 5.10 -20.40
C PHE A 298 8.36 5.92 -21.08
N ALA A 299 8.61 5.70 -22.37
CA ALA A 299 9.65 6.42 -23.11
C ALA A 299 9.40 7.94 -23.17
N GLU A 300 8.14 8.35 -23.29
CA GLU A 300 7.73 9.76 -23.34
C GLU A 300 7.77 10.42 -21.96
N VAL A 301 7.35 9.70 -20.91
CA VAL A 301 7.49 10.13 -19.52
C VAL A 301 8.95 10.39 -19.21
N VAL A 302 9.82 9.43 -19.50
CA VAL A 302 11.23 9.55 -19.17
C VAL A 302 11.88 10.68 -19.99
N ALA A 303 11.56 10.82 -21.28
CA ALA A 303 12.07 11.93 -22.10
C ALA A 303 11.65 13.32 -21.60
N ARG A 304 10.45 13.46 -21.02
CA ARG A 304 9.95 14.75 -20.50
C ARG A 304 10.34 15.02 -19.06
N CYS A 305 10.21 14.01 -18.21
CA CYS A 305 10.28 14.15 -16.75
C CYS A 305 11.67 13.80 -16.17
N ASP A 306 12.50 13.04 -16.90
CA ASP A 306 13.88 12.70 -16.51
C ASP A 306 14.79 12.57 -17.76
N PRO A 307 14.94 13.63 -18.58
CA PRO A 307 15.62 13.57 -19.88
C PRO A 307 17.08 13.11 -19.80
N TYR A 308 17.72 13.32 -18.65
CA TYR A 308 19.13 13.02 -18.41
C TYR A 308 19.35 11.65 -17.74
N TRP A 309 18.33 10.79 -17.65
CA TRP A 309 18.47 9.55 -16.90
C TRP A 309 19.56 8.60 -17.42
N ARG A 310 19.81 8.63 -18.75
CA ARG A 310 20.88 7.85 -19.37
C ARG A 310 22.27 8.40 -19.05
N ASP A 311 22.38 9.66 -18.62
CA ASP A 311 23.66 10.22 -18.21
C ASP A 311 24.16 9.56 -16.92
N VAL A 312 23.27 8.96 -16.12
CA VAL A 312 23.65 8.16 -14.94
C VAL A 312 24.38 6.86 -15.32
N LEU A 313 24.18 6.36 -16.54
CA LEU A 313 24.96 5.24 -17.08
C LEU A 313 26.37 5.66 -17.52
N ARG A 314 26.60 6.96 -17.74
CA ARG A 314 27.87 7.54 -18.20
C ARG A 314 28.64 8.22 -17.07
N ALA A 315 27.92 8.74 -16.08
CA ALA A 315 28.45 9.31 -14.86
C ALA A 315 28.87 8.16 -13.92
N SER A 316 30.05 7.63 -14.20
CA SER A 316 30.83 6.88 -13.22
C SER A 316 32.08 7.70 -12.91
N PRO A 317 32.40 7.98 -11.63
CA PRO A 317 33.79 7.85 -11.21
C PRO A 317 34.26 6.40 -11.35
#